data_AF-K6DAC9-F1
#
_entry.id   AF-K6DAC9-F1
#
_cell.length_a   1.000
_cell.length_b   1.000
_cell.length_c   1.000
_cell.angle_alpha   90.00
_cell.angle_beta   90.00
_cell.angle_gamma   90.00
#
_symmetry.space_group_name_H-M   'P 1'
#
loop_
_entity.id
_entity.type
_entity.pdbx_description
1 polymer ?
#
loop_
_entity_poly.entity_id
_entity_poly.type
_entity_poly.pdbx_seq_one_letter_code
_entity_poly.pdbx_strand_id
1 'polypeptide(L)'
;MLITRISQLFARKLAVASGYVEEEDFLRYGFELLIGYFIKVLVLLTIAVSLHITSQTIILVLAFVSLRIVSGGHHLSTYLSCMLFSLGLFILLAVVAANPPHILINHILIILHVAIILGMVSISRLPKEDNNNPIIKSKNGISYHVLTLWYFILLVGFFFEMEPSLILASLFRLMLQYTSLTPIGIKIIEKVNQLYIQYDF
;
A
#
# COMPACT_ATOMS: atom_id res chain seq x y z
N MET A 1 19.89 7.15 -12.08
CA MET A 1 21.36 7.37 -12.21
C MET A 1 22.15 6.98 -10.96
N LEU A 2 21.89 7.50 -9.75
CA LEU A 2 22.62 7.05 -8.54
C LEU A 2 22.11 5.71 -8.00
N ILE A 3 20.79 5.57 -7.80
CA ILE A 3 20.17 4.32 -7.32
C ILE A 3 20.56 3.15 -8.23
N THR A 4 20.41 3.31 -9.55
CA THR A 4 20.82 2.32 -10.55
C THR A 4 22.29 1.88 -10.42
N ARG A 5 23.21 2.83 -10.22
CA ARG A 5 24.63 2.51 -10.04
C ARG A 5 24.89 1.71 -8.76
N ILE A 6 24.26 2.10 -7.65
CA ILE A 6 24.36 1.39 -6.37
C ILE A 6 23.75 -0.01 -6.50
N SER A 7 22.54 -0.12 -7.06
CA SER A 7 21.88 -1.39 -7.31
C SER A 7 22.70 -2.31 -8.19
N GLN A 8 23.35 -1.79 -9.22
CA GLN A 8 24.19 -2.59 -10.12
C GLN A 8 25.46 -3.09 -9.44
N LEU A 9 26.06 -2.29 -8.55
CA LEU A 9 27.20 -2.73 -7.73
C LEU A 9 26.81 -3.90 -6.81
N PHE A 10 25.66 -3.82 -6.14
CA PHE A 10 25.17 -4.90 -5.28
C PHE A 10 24.76 -6.13 -6.08
N ALA A 11 24.03 -5.94 -7.19
CA ALA A 11 23.61 -7.02 -8.09
C ALA A 11 24.80 -7.80 -8.63
N ARG A 12 25.81 -7.10 -9.18
CA ARG A 12 27.01 -7.74 -9.71
C ARG A 12 27.77 -8.53 -8.65
N LYS A 13 27.95 -7.97 -7.45
CA LYS A 13 28.60 -8.68 -6.33
C LYS A 13 27.83 -9.94 -5.95
N LEU A 14 26.51 -9.85 -5.83
CA LEU A 14 25.68 -10.98 -5.44
C LEU A 14 25.65 -12.06 -6.54
N ALA A 15 25.48 -11.66 -7.80
CA ALA A 15 25.44 -12.56 -8.95
C ALA A 15 26.73 -13.38 -9.12
N VAL A 16 27.89 -12.73 -8.94
CA VAL A 16 29.19 -13.41 -8.97
C VAL A 16 29.36 -14.36 -7.78
N ALA A 17 28.96 -13.94 -6.57
CA ALA A 17 29.08 -14.76 -5.37
C ALA A 17 28.13 -15.97 -5.36
N SER A 18 26.95 -15.85 -5.99
CA SER A 18 25.93 -16.90 -6.05
C SER A 18 26.07 -17.81 -7.29
N GLY A 19 26.87 -17.42 -8.29
CA GLY A 19 27.03 -18.14 -9.56
C GLY A 19 25.94 -17.86 -10.59
N TYR A 20 25.03 -16.91 -10.33
CA TYR A 20 23.91 -16.53 -11.21
C TYR A 20 24.20 -15.22 -11.97
N VAL A 21 25.30 -15.18 -12.71
CA VAL A 21 25.74 -13.96 -13.43
C VAL A 21 24.71 -13.50 -14.48
N GLU A 22 24.03 -14.45 -15.13
CA GLU A 22 22.96 -14.19 -16.10
C GLU A 22 21.75 -13.46 -15.49
N GLU A 23 21.56 -13.52 -14.17
CA GLU A 23 20.46 -12.86 -13.47
C GLU A 23 20.83 -11.45 -12.94
N GLU A 24 22.02 -10.92 -13.27
CA GLU A 24 22.48 -9.62 -12.76
C GLU A 24 21.45 -8.50 -12.99
N ASP A 25 20.83 -8.43 -14.18
CA ASP A 25 19.84 -7.41 -14.49
C ASP A 25 18.55 -7.54 -13.66
N PHE A 26 18.12 -8.79 -13.38
CA PHE A 26 16.98 -9.06 -12.51
C PHE A 26 17.29 -8.68 -11.06
N LEU A 27 18.47 -9.05 -10.56
CA LEU A 27 18.96 -8.66 -9.24
C LEU A 27 19.09 -7.13 -9.12
N ARG A 28 19.60 -6.45 -10.15
CA ARG A 28 19.70 -4.98 -10.19
C ARG A 28 18.32 -4.36 -10.02
N TYR A 29 17.34 -4.80 -10.81
CA TYR A 29 15.98 -4.29 -10.72
C TYR A 29 15.37 -4.52 -9.32
N GLY A 30 15.57 -5.71 -8.74
CA GLY A 30 15.16 -6.01 -7.37
C GLY A 30 15.78 -5.04 -6.35
N PHE A 31 17.08 -4.76 -6.46
CA PHE A 31 17.76 -3.78 -5.60
C PHE A 31 17.26 -2.34 -5.82
N GLU A 32 16.98 -1.94 -7.05
CA GLU A 32 16.38 -0.61 -7.33
C GLU A 32 15.04 -0.45 -6.61
N LEU A 33 14.17 -1.47 -6.66
CA LEU A 33 12.90 -1.47 -5.93
C LEU A 33 13.11 -1.42 -4.41
N LEU A 34 14.01 -2.25 -3.87
CA LEU A 34 14.29 -2.30 -2.43
C LEU A 34 14.81 -0.97 -1.90
N ILE A 35 15.82 -0.38 -2.57
CA ILE A 35 16.38 0.92 -2.20
C ILE A 35 15.31 2.01 -2.32
N GLY A 36 14.52 1.97 -3.40
CA GLY A 36 13.41 2.89 -3.60
C GLY A 36 12.40 2.84 -2.45
N TYR A 37 11.93 1.64 -2.07
CA TYR A 37 11.00 1.47 -0.96
C TYR A 37 11.60 1.90 0.37
N PHE A 38 12.88 1.62 0.61
CA PHE A 38 13.59 2.06 1.80
C PHE A 38 13.60 3.59 1.92
N ILE A 39 13.98 4.29 0.85
CA ILE A 39 13.95 5.77 0.80
C ILE A 39 12.53 6.27 1.05
N LYS A 40 11.52 5.67 0.42
CA LYS A 40 10.13 6.06 0.60
C LYS A 40 9.68 5.93 2.06
N VAL A 41 9.99 4.82 2.73
CA VAL A 41 9.65 4.60 4.14
C VAL A 41 10.38 5.62 5.02
N LEU A 42 11.66 5.88 4.76
CA LEU A 42 12.44 6.87 5.51
C LEU A 42 11.86 8.28 5.40
N VAL A 43 11.53 8.72 4.19
CA VAL A 43 10.89 10.03 3.94
C VAL A 43 9.53 10.09 4.62
N LEU A 44 8.70 9.05 4.48
CA LEU A 44 7.38 9.00 5.09
C LEU A 44 7.46 9.10 6.62
N LEU A 45 8.36 8.34 7.26
CA LEU A 45 8.53 8.39 8.72
C LEU A 45 9.10 9.73 9.19
N THR A 46 10.03 10.33 8.45
CA THR A 46 10.59 11.65 8.79
C THR A 46 9.50 12.71 8.82
N ILE A 47 8.61 12.72 7.81
CA ILE A 47 7.48 13.65 7.77
C ILE A 47 6.48 13.33 8.88
N ALA A 48 6.20 12.05 9.12
CA ALA A 48 5.26 11.63 10.16
C ALA A 48 5.72 12.01 11.57
N VAL A 49 7.02 11.94 11.85
CA VAL A 49 7.61 12.41 13.12
C VAL A 49 7.49 13.92 13.23
N SER A 50 7.84 14.66 12.18
CA SER A 50 7.75 16.12 12.14
C SER A 50 6.33 16.66 12.35
N LEU A 51 5.32 15.90 11.92
CA LEU A 51 3.90 16.25 12.07
C LEU A 51 3.23 15.62 13.31
N HIS A 52 3.97 14.85 14.13
CA HIS A 52 3.44 14.11 15.28
C HIS A 52 2.31 13.12 14.95
N ILE A 53 2.33 12.52 13.75
CA ILE A 53 1.34 11.54 13.26
C ILE A 53 1.94 10.14 13.07
N THR A 54 2.99 9.82 13.84
CA THR A 54 3.80 8.60 13.63
C THR A 54 2.98 7.33 13.82
N SER A 55 2.17 7.25 14.88
CA SER A 55 1.35 6.07 15.19
C SER A 55 0.32 5.79 14.09
N GLN A 56 -0.40 6.82 13.62
CA GLN A 56 -1.37 6.71 12.54
C GLN A 56 -0.69 6.27 11.24
N THR A 57 0.48 6.83 10.94
CA THR A 57 1.26 6.48 9.75
C THR A 57 1.71 5.02 9.76
N ILE A 58 2.20 4.51 10.91
CA ILE A 58 2.60 3.11 11.05
C ILE A 58 1.40 2.19 10.80
N ILE A 59 0.25 2.47 11.41
CA ILE A 59 -0.97 1.69 11.23
C ILE A 59 -1.46 1.73 9.77
N LEU A 60 -1.39 2.88 9.10
CA LEU A 60 -1.65 3.02 7.66
C LEU A 60 -0.71 2.14 6.83
N VAL A 61 0.59 2.10 7.14
CA VAL A 61 1.56 1.25 6.42
C VAL A 61 1.25 -0.23 6.65
N LEU A 62 0.98 -0.64 7.88
CA LEU A 62 0.69 -2.04 8.20
C LEU A 62 -0.57 -2.54 7.49
N ALA A 63 -1.68 -1.79 7.57
CA ALA A 63 -2.93 -2.12 6.90
C ALA A 63 -2.77 -2.17 5.37
N PHE A 64 -1.91 -1.31 4.82
CA PHE A 64 -1.60 -1.32 3.39
C PHE A 64 -0.88 -2.60 2.99
N VAL A 65 0.26 -2.85 3.63
CA VAL A 65 1.20 -3.90 3.23
C VAL A 65 0.54 -5.27 3.37
N SER A 66 -0.17 -5.50 4.47
CA SER A 66 -0.83 -6.78 4.72
C SER A 66 -1.80 -7.17 3.61
N LEU A 67 -2.64 -6.22 3.15
CA LEU A 67 -3.62 -6.51 2.11
C LEU A 67 -3.00 -6.43 0.72
N ARG A 68 -2.08 -5.49 0.48
CA ARG A 68 -1.40 -5.30 -0.82
C ARG A 68 -0.61 -6.52 -1.25
N ILE A 69 0.08 -7.20 -0.34
CA ILE A 69 0.87 -8.41 -0.65
C ILE A 69 0.00 -9.54 -1.21
N VAL A 70 -1.24 -9.64 -0.74
CA VAL A 70 -2.14 -10.75 -1.08
C VAL A 70 -3.15 -10.40 -2.17
N SER A 71 -3.53 -9.12 -2.31
CA SER A 71 -4.50 -8.66 -3.30
C SER A 71 -3.89 -7.95 -4.51
N GLY A 72 -2.63 -7.53 -4.43
CA GLY A 72 -2.00 -6.67 -5.44
C GLY A 72 -2.72 -5.31 -5.60
N GLY A 73 -2.69 -4.77 -6.82
CA GLY A 73 -3.45 -3.59 -7.22
C GLY A 73 -2.72 -2.76 -8.28
N HIS A 74 -3.39 -1.74 -8.82
CA HIS A 74 -2.84 -0.95 -9.91
C HIS A 74 -1.77 0.05 -9.43
N HIS A 75 -0.84 0.39 -10.32
CA HIS A 75 0.26 1.33 -10.08
C HIS A 75 0.26 2.40 -11.19
N LEU A 76 0.83 3.57 -10.87
CA LEU A 76 1.16 4.59 -11.87
C LEU A 76 2.31 4.08 -12.75
N SER A 77 2.41 4.56 -14.00
CA SER A 77 3.35 4.02 -15.00
C SER A 77 4.81 4.25 -14.65
N THR A 78 5.12 5.29 -13.87
CA THR A 78 6.49 5.57 -13.42
C THR A 78 6.62 5.39 -11.92
N TYR A 79 7.81 4.90 -11.52
CA TYR A 79 8.15 4.67 -10.11
C TYR A 79 8.05 5.96 -9.28
N LEU A 80 8.57 7.07 -9.82
CA LEU A 80 8.59 8.36 -9.11
C LEU A 80 7.19 8.91 -8.88
N SER A 81 6.33 8.90 -9.90
CA SER A 81 4.94 9.34 -9.79
C SER A 81 4.16 8.47 -8.80
N CYS A 82 4.36 7.15 -8.83
CA CYS A 82 3.79 6.26 -7.81
C CYS A 82 4.30 6.59 -6.40
N MET A 83 5.59 6.88 -6.26
CA MET A 83 6.20 7.23 -4.98
C MET A 83 5.59 8.52 -4.41
N LEU A 84 5.59 9.61 -5.18
CA LEU A 84 5.08 10.92 -4.75
C LEU A 84 3.59 10.89 -4.46
N PHE A 85 2.80 10.30 -5.37
CA PHE A 85 1.35 10.19 -5.18
C PHE A 85 1.01 9.38 -3.93
N SER A 86 1.67 8.23 -3.75
CA SER A 86 1.43 7.43 -2.55
C SER A 86 1.90 8.14 -1.28
N LEU A 87 3.08 8.78 -1.28
CA LEU A 87 3.57 9.53 -0.14
C LEU A 87 2.58 10.62 0.30
N GLY A 88 2.08 11.42 -0.65
CA GLY A 88 1.07 12.45 -0.38
C GLY A 88 -0.22 11.88 0.20
N LEU A 89 -0.73 10.79 -0.37
CA LEU A 89 -1.94 10.13 0.16
C LEU A 89 -1.73 9.54 1.56
N PHE A 90 -0.58 8.94 1.84
CA PHE A 90 -0.28 8.41 3.18
C PHE A 90 -0.26 9.51 4.23
N ILE A 91 0.42 10.63 3.93
CA ILE A 91 0.49 11.77 4.85
C ILE A 91 -0.89 12.40 5.04
N LEU A 92 -1.63 12.65 3.95
CA LEU A 92 -2.96 13.24 4.02
C LEU A 92 -3.90 12.40 4.90
N LEU A 93 -3.96 11.09 4.66
CA LEU A 93 -4.82 10.21 5.44
C LEU A 93 -4.37 10.09 6.90
N ALA A 94 -3.07 10.11 7.17
CA ALA A 94 -2.54 10.11 8.54
C ALA A 94 -2.92 11.39 9.29
N VAL A 95 -2.83 12.56 8.65
CA VAL A 95 -3.22 13.85 9.25
C VAL A 95 -4.72 13.89 9.56
N VAL A 96 -5.57 13.45 8.62
CA VAL A 96 -7.02 13.39 8.83
C VAL A 96 -7.37 12.37 9.92
N ALA A 97 -6.67 11.23 9.97
CA ALA A 97 -6.89 10.24 11.03
C ALA A 97 -6.46 10.74 12.41
N ALA A 98 -5.36 11.51 12.49
CA ALA A 98 -4.87 12.10 13.74
C ALA A 98 -5.80 13.20 14.29
N ASN A 99 -6.59 13.84 13.42
CA ASN A 99 -7.59 14.84 13.80
C ASN A 99 -8.98 14.41 13.30
N PRO A 100 -9.53 13.31 13.84
CA PRO A 100 -10.71 12.67 13.28
C PRO A 100 -11.94 13.58 13.46
N PRO A 101 -12.69 13.88 12.38
CA PRO A 101 -13.98 14.55 12.49
C PRO A 101 -14.92 13.80 13.44
N HIS A 102 -15.62 14.52 14.32
CA HIS A 102 -16.54 13.92 15.30
C HIS A 102 -17.56 12.97 14.67
N ILE A 103 -18.05 13.29 13.47
CA ILE A 103 -18.99 12.43 12.74
C ILE A 103 -18.41 11.04 12.43
N LEU A 104 -17.09 10.95 12.14
CA LEU A 104 -16.44 9.67 11.86
C LEU A 104 -16.25 8.85 13.13
N ILE A 105 -15.94 9.51 14.25
CA ILE A 105 -15.80 8.83 15.56
C ILE A 105 -17.15 8.27 15.99
N ASN A 106 -18.20 9.08 15.96
CA ASN A 106 -19.55 8.71 16.40
C ASN A 106 -20.13 7.54 15.59
N HIS A 107 -19.66 7.35 14.35
CA HIS A 107 -20.13 6.29 13.46
C HIS A 107 -19.05 5.26 13.12
N ILE A 108 -17.96 5.19 13.90
CA ILE A 108 -16.78 4.37 13.55
C ILE A 108 -17.11 2.88 13.42
N LEU A 109 -18.02 2.36 14.24
CA LEU A 109 -18.51 0.99 14.11
C LEU A 109 -19.27 0.76 12.81
N ILE A 110 -20.15 1.68 12.42
CA ILE A 110 -20.89 1.58 11.16
C ILE A 110 -19.90 1.60 10.00
N ILE A 111 -18.94 2.52 10.03
CA ILE A 111 -17.90 2.62 9.00
C ILE A 111 -17.08 1.34 8.92
N LEU A 112 -16.72 0.72 10.05
CA LEU A 112 -16.01 -0.56 10.11
C LEU A 112 -16.80 -1.68 9.42
N HIS A 113 -18.11 -1.80 9.69
CA HIS A 113 -18.96 -2.82 9.08
C HIS A 113 -19.17 -2.59 7.57
N VAL A 114 -19.35 -1.34 7.16
CA VAL A 114 -19.41 -0.98 5.74
C VAL A 114 -18.08 -1.29 5.06
N ALA A 115 -16.96 -1.00 5.73
CA ALA A 115 -15.63 -1.23 5.20
C ALA A 115 -15.37 -2.70 4.90
N ILE A 116 -15.71 -3.61 5.82
CA ILE A 116 -15.51 -5.04 5.62
C ILE A 116 -16.35 -5.58 4.46
N ILE A 117 -17.60 -5.12 4.32
CA ILE A 117 -18.47 -5.51 3.19
C ILE A 117 -17.86 -5.04 1.85
N LEU A 118 -17.44 -3.78 1.76
CA LEU A 118 -16.79 -3.24 0.56
C LEU A 118 -15.48 -3.95 0.24
N GLY A 119 -14.72 -4.36 1.27
CA GLY A 119 -13.52 -5.15 1.13
C GLY A 119 -13.79 -6.53 0.52
N MET A 120 -14.76 -7.27 1.07
CA MET A 120 -15.16 -8.58 0.55
C MET A 120 -15.59 -8.51 -0.92
N VAL A 121 -16.38 -7.49 -1.24
CA VAL A 121 -16.92 -7.20 -2.57
C VAL A 121 -15.82 -6.75 -3.55
N SER A 122 -14.76 -6.10 -3.08
CA SER A 122 -13.60 -5.74 -3.88
C SER A 122 -12.71 -6.96 -4.17
N ILE A 123 -12.44 -7.78 -3.14
CA ILE A 123 -11.64 -9.00 -3.29
C ILE A 123 -12.33 -10.01 -4.22
N SER A 124 -13.67 -10.10 -4.21
CA SER A 124 -14.39 -11.02 -5.10
C SER A 124 -14.26 -10.67 -6.58
N ARG A 125 -13.87 -9.43 -6.89
CA ARG A 125 -13.64 -8.92 -8.24
C ARG A 125 -12.18 -9.01 -8.70
N LEU A 126 -11.28 -9.48 -7.84
CA LEU A 126 -9.92 -9.79 -8.27
C LEU A 126 -9.98 -10.81 -9.40
N PRO A 127 -9.12 -10.67 -10.43
CA PRO A 127 -9.06 -11.65 -11.51
C PRO A 127 -8.82 -13.03 -10.91
N LYS A 128 -9.80 -13.93 -11.09
CA LYS A 128 -9.76 -15.30 -10.57
C LYS A 128 -8.80 -16.18 -11.38
N GLU A 129 -8.55 -15.80 -12.63
CA GLU A 129 -7.71 -16.50 -13.58
C GLU A 129 -6.88 -15.50 -14.38
N ASP A 130 -5.71 -15.13 -13.86
CA ASP A 130 -4.65 -14.59 -14.72
C ASP A 130 -3.79 -15.78 -15.18
N ASN A 131 -3.94 -16.19 -16.44
CA ASN A 131 -3.15 -17.26 -17.03
C ASN A 131 -1.66 -16.90 -17.22
N ASN A 132 -1.28 -15.63 -17.04
CA ASN A 132 0.09 -15.16 -17.22
C ASN A 132 0.80 -14.84 -15.90
N ASN A 133 0.16 -15.00 -14.73
CA ASN A 133 0.78 -14.70 -13.45
C ASN A 133 0.42 -15.71 -12.33
N PRO A 134 1.19 -16.82 -12.20
CA PRO A 134 0.88 -17.93 -11.29
C PRO A 134 0.83 -17.55 -9.81
N ILE A 135 1.40 -16.39 -9.43
CA ILE A 135 1.41 -15.90 -8.04
C ILE A 135 0.03 -15.39 -7.59
N ILE A 136 -0.77 -14.82 -8.51
CA ILE A 136 -2.10 -14.26 -8.19
C ILE A 136 -3.14 -15.39 -8.07
N LYS A 137 -2.96 -16.47 -8.85
CA LYS A 137 -3.86 -17.63 -8.92
C LYS A 137 -4.03 -18.36 -7.56
N SER A 138 -3.03 -18.31 -6.67
CA SER A 138 -3.03 -19.09 -5.41
C SER A 138 -3.45 -18.30 -4.15
N LYS A 139 -3.64 -16.98 -4.23
CA LYS A 139 -3.70 -16.10 -3.02
C LYS A 139 -5.05 -15.43 -2.76
N ASN A 140 -6.04 -15.60 -3.64
CA ASN A 140 -7.36 -14.95 -3.48
C ASN A 140 -8.06 -15.32 -2.16
N GLY A 141 -7.98 -16.58 -1.72
CA GLY A 141 -8.50 -17.00 -0.41
C GLY A 141 -7.77 -16.35 0.78
N ILE A 142 -6.46 -16.12 0.65
CA ILE A 142 -5.63 -15.50 1.70
C ILE A 142 -6.03 -14.03 1.89
N SER A 143 -6.40 -13.33 0.82
CA SER A 143 -6.90 -11.94 0.91
C SER A 143 -8.13 -11.82 1.81
N TYR A 144 -9.06 -12.77 1.72
CA TYR A 144 -10.21 -12.82 2.64
C TYR A 144 -9.78 -13.06 4.08
N HIS A 145 -8.87 -14.00 4.33
CA HIS A 145 -8.37 -14.26 5.69
C HIS A 145 -7.66 -13.05 6.30
N VAL A 146 -6.81 -12.35 5.53
CA VAL A 146 -6.13 -11.13 5.99
C VAL A 146 -7.14 -10.04 6.28
N LEU A 147 -8.13 -9.85 5.41
CA LEU A 147 -9.18 -8.85 5.60
C LEU A 147 -10.02 -9.16 6.85
N THR A 148 -10.46 -10.41 7.02
CA THR A 148 -11.23 -10.85 8.19
C THR A 148 -10.41 -10.73 9.48
N LEU A 149 -9.12 -11.09 9.46
CA LEU A 149 -8.22 -10.91 10.59
C LEU A 149 -8.11 -9.43 10.99
N TRP A 150 -7.91 -8.53 10.02
CA TRP A 150 -7.89 -7.09 10.28
C TRP A 150 -9.20 -6.58 10.86
N TYR A 151 -10.34 -7.04 10.34
CA TYR A 151 -11.65 -6.71 10.90
C TYR A 151 -11.75 -7.13 12.37
N PHE A 152 -11.33 -8.35 12.71
CA PHE A 152 -11.31 -8.81 14.10
C PHE A 152 -10.37 -7.98 14.99
N ILE A 153 -9.16 -7.64 14.52
CA ILE A 153 -8.23 -6.78 15.25
C ILE A 153 -8.86 -5.42 15.55
N LEU A 154 -9.52 -4.80 14.56
CA LEU A 154 -10.17 -3.50 14.74
C LEU A 154 -11.42 -3.58 15.62
N LEU A 155 -12.18 -4.66 15.52
CA LEU A 155 -13.37 -4.88 16.36
C LEU A 155 -12.97 -5.08 17.82
N VAL A 156 -11.98 -5.93 18.09
CA VAL A 156 -11.40 -6.11 19.43
C VAL A 156 -10.81 -4.79 19.92
N GLY A 157 -10.00 -4.12 19.11
CA GLY A 157 -9.45 -2.81 19.43
C GLY A 157 -10.52 -1.80 19.85
N PHE A 158 -11.64 -1.75 19.14
CA PHE A 158 -12.78 -0.90 19.51
C PHE A 158 -13.34 -1.24 20.90
N PHE A 159 -13.58 -2.53 21.19
CA PHE A 159 -14.12 -2.96 22.50
C PHE A 159 -13.13 -2.78 23.66
N PHE A 160 -11.84 -2.74 23.39
CA PHE A 160 -10.78 -2.45 24.35
C PHE A 160 -10.35 -0.97 24.37
N GLU A 161 -11.21 -0.07 23.89
CA GLU A 161 -11.01 1.38 23.92
C GLU A 161 -9.70 1.85 23.24
N MET A 162 -9.27 1.14 22.19
CA MET A 162 -8.17 1.58 21.35
C MET A 162 -8.45 2.98 20.78
N GLU A 163 -7.41 3.80 20.70
CA GLU A 163 -7.51 5.17 20.23
C GLU A 163 -8.24 5.26 18.87
N PRO A 164 -9.35 6.02 18.75
CA PRO A 164 -10.15 6.05 17.52
C PRO A 164 -9.38 6.50 16.28
N SER A 165 -8.32 7.32 16.46
CA SER A 165 -7.44 7.76 15.38
C SER A 165 -6.74 6.59 14.68
N LEU A 166 -6.38 5.53 15.43
CA LEU A 166 -5.70 4.35 14.90
C LEU A 166 -6.68 3.46 14.12
N ILE A 167 -7.89 3.27 14.65
CA ILE A 167 -8.96 2.55 13.94
C ILE A 167 -9.27 3.26 12.62
N LEU A 168 -9.41 4.59 12.66
CA LEU A 168 -9.70 5.39 11.47
C LEU A 168 -8.56 5.36 10.46
N ALA A 169 -7.30 5.39 10.91
CA ALA A 169 -6.12 5.24 10.06
C ALA A 169 -6.15 3.90 9.30
N SER A 170 -6.45 2.80 9.98
CA SER A 170 -6.63 1.49 9.33
C SER A 170 -7.78 1.52 8.31
N LEU A 171 -8.94 2.05 8.68
CA LEU A 171 -10.13 2.10 7.82
C LEU A 171 -9.87 2.91 6.55
N PHE A 172 -9.25 4.09 6.66
CA PHE A 172 -8.86 4.89 5.51
C PHE A 172 -7.92 4.14 4.58
N ARG A 173 -6.93 3.41 5.13
CA ARG A 173 -6.03 2.63 4.29
C ARG A 173 -6.74 1.52 3.55
N LEU A 174 -7.57 0.77 4.27
CA LEU A 174 -8.32 -0.35 3.72
C LEU A 174 -9.25 0.13 2.60
N MET A 175 -9.98 1.23 2.82
CA MET A 175 -10.79 1.88 1.78
C MET A 175 -9.99 2.21 0.53
N LEU A 176 -8.83 2.86 0.69
CA LEU A 176 -7.97 3.22 -0.44
C LEU A 176 -7.39 2.00 -1.16
N GLN A 177 -7.13 0.91 -0.43
CA GLN A 177 -6.70 -0.34 -1.04
C GLN A 177 -7.84 -0.95 -1.86
N TYR A 178 -9.07 -0.95 -1.35
CA TYR A 178 -10.24 -1.46 -2.07
C TYR A 178 -10.48 -0.70 -3.37
N THR A 179 -10.39 0.63 -3.36
CA THR A 179 -10.56 1.42 -4.58
C THR A 179 -9.55 0.99 -5.64
N SER A 180 -8.29 0.73 -5.27
CA SER A 180 -7.24 0.24 -6.20
C SER A 180 -7.49 -1.14 -6.83
N LEU A 181 -8.48 -1.88 -6.32
CA LEU A 181 -8.93 -3.18 -6.85
C LEU A 181 -10.21 -3.06 -7.70
N THR A 182 -10.90 -1.91 -7.66
CA THR A 182 -12.15 -1.70 -8.39
C THR A 182 -11.94 -0.99 -9.73
N PRO A 183 -12.80 -1.21 -10.74
CA PRO A 183 -12.72 -0.50 -12.02
C PRO A 183 -12.72 1.03 -11.90
N ILE A 184 -13.40 1.56 -10.88
CA ILE A 184 -13.46 3.00 -10.62
C ILE A 184 -12.07 3.52 -10.21
N GLY A 185 -11.40 2.84 -9.27
CA GLY A 185 -10.06 3.25 -8.86
C GLY A 185 -9.02 3.06 -9.95
N ILE A 186 -9.17 2.05 -10.82
CA ILE A 186 -8.30 1.87 -11.99
C ILE A 186 -8.41 3.09 -12.92
N LYS A 187 -9.64 3.52 -13.26
CA LYS A 187 -9.86 4.74 -14.07
C LYS A 187 -9.29 6.00 -13.42
N ILE A 188 -9.37 6.12 -12.09
CA ILE A 188 -8.76 7.23 -11.35
C ILE A 188 -7.24 7.21 -11.51
N ILE A 189 -6.61 6.03 -11.33
CA ILE A 189 -5.17 5.87 -11.50
C ILE A 189 -4.75 6.21 -12.94
N GLU A 190 -5.47 5.74 -13.95
CA GLU A 190 -5.20 6.07 -15.36
C GLU A 190 -5.29 7.57 -15.64
N LYS A 191 -6.30 8.25 -15.09
CA LYS A 191 -6.45 9.70 -15.25
C LYS A 191 -5.34 10.47 -14.55
N VAL A 192 -4.96 10.06 -13.34
CA VAL A 192 -3.80 10.63 -12.65
C VAL A 192 -2.52 10.36 -13.46
N ASN A 193 -2.39 9.18 -14.04
CA ASN A 193 -1.24 8.81 -14.85
C ASN A 193 -1.05 9.74 -16.06
N GLN A 194 -2.15 10.07 -16.74
CA GLN A 194 -2.14 11.03 -17.86
C GLN A 194 -1.64 12.41 -17.45
N LEU A 195 -1.97 12.87 -16.24
CA LEU A 195 -1.48 14.14 -15.71
C LEU A 195 0.04 14.08 -15.47
N TYR A 196 0.55 13.02 -14.85
CA TYR A 196 2.00 12.90 -14.58
C TYR A 196 2.83 12.75 -15.87
N ILE A 197 2.34 12.00 -16.86
CA ILE A 197 3.02 11.86 -18.16
C ILE A 197 3.13 13.21 -18.90
N GLN A 198 2.21 14.15 -18.68
CA GLN A 198 2.31 15.51 -19.25
C GLN A 198 3.43 16.37 -18.62
N TYR A 199 3.97 15.97 -17.46
CA TYR A 199 5.01 16.69 -16.72
C TYR A 199 6.31 15.89 -16.51
N ASP A 200 6.37 14.64 -16.98
CA ASP A 200 7.60 13.84 -17.02
C ASP A 200 8.47 14.34 -18.20
N PHE A 201 9.56 15.05 -17.89
CA PHE A 201 10.57 15.56 -18.83
C PHE A 201 11.42 14.46 -19.48
#